data_AF-A0A3N5VWC5-F1
#
_entry.id   AF-A0A3N5VWC5-F1
#
_cell.length_a   1.000
_cell.length_b   1.000
_cell.length_c   1.000
_cell.angle_alpha   90.00
_cell.angle_beta   90.00
_cell.angle_gamma   90.00
#
_symmetry.space_group_name_H-M   'P 1'
#
loop_
_entity.id
_entity.type
_entity.pdbx_description
1 polymer ?
#
loop_
_entity_poly.entity_id
_entity_poly.type
_entity_poly.pdbx_seq_one_letter_code
_entity_poly.pdbx_strand_id
1 'polypeptide(L)'
;PHVHEVHPCRNVHGHSDRVEVTVRGEADPEAGWVLDYGELSRVVRPVLDVLDHGTLNAVPGLENPTSERLAAWCWERLEGKLPQLWRITVLETGQTRCEYEGPGR
;
A
#
# COMPACT_ATOMS: atom_id res chain seq x y z
N PRO A 1 -16.12 4.33 -3.62
CA PRO A 1 -15.62 5.64 -4.10
C PRO A 1 -16.68 6.74 -3.99
N HIS A 2 -16.33 7.93 -3.50
CA HIS A 2 -17.19 9.12 -3.54
C HIS A 2 -17.24 9.71 -4.96
N VAL A 3 -17.88 8.97 -5.86
CA VAL A 3 -18.08 9.33 -7.27
C VAL A 3 -19.55 9.66 -7.53
N HIS A 4 -19.81 10.31 -8.66
CA HIS A 4 -21.17 10.62 -9.11
C HIS A 4 -22.02 9.35 -9.32
N GLU A 5 -23.34 9.49 -9.28
CA GLU A 5 -24.28 8.38 -9.09
C GLU A 5 -24.19 7.28 -10.15
N VAL A 6 -23.98 7.65 -11.42
CA VAL A 6 -23.92 6.69 -12.56
C VAL A 6 -22.54 6.08 -12.79
N HIS A 7 -21.54 6.43 -11.97
CA HIS A 7 -20.16 5.97 -12.19
C HIS A 7 -20.03 4.46 -11.87
N PRO A 8 -19.37 3.65 -12.71
CA PRO A 8 -19.29 2.20 -12.52
C PRO A 8 -18.66 1.78 -11.19
N CYS A 9 -17.65 2.52 -10.70
CA CYS A 9 -17.00 2.22 -9.41
C CYS A 9 -17.88 2.43 -8.17
N ARG A 10 -19.14 2.89 -8.33
CA ARG A 10 -20.12 2.94 -7.24
C ARG A 10 -20.75 1.58 -6.95
N ASN A 11 -20.70 0.66 -7.93
CA ASN A 11 -21.17 -0.71 -7.78
C ASN A 11 -20.21 -1.54 -6.92
N VAL A 12 -20.71 -2.63 -6.33
CA VAL A 12 -19.85 -3.64 -5.69
C VAL A 12 -19.02 -4.32 -6.78
N HIS A 13 -17.70 -4.23 -6.65
CA HIS A 13 -16.70 -4.85 -7.51
C HIS A 13 -15.42 -5.03 -6.70
N GLY A 14 -14.40 -5.64 -7.31
CA GLY A 14 -13.09 -5.80 -6.70
C GLY A 14 -12.02 -6.00 -7.76
N HIS A 15 -10.78 -6.01 -7.31
CA HIS A 15 -9.60 -6.15 -8.16
C HIS A 15 -8.58 -7.10 -7.53
N SER A 16 -7.64 -7.55 -8.34
CA SER A 16 -6.41 -8.17 -7.85
C SER A 16 -5.39 -7.07 -7.59
N ASP A 17 -5.64 -6.25 -6.57
CA ASP A 17 -4.77 -5.14 -6.19
C ASP A 17 -3.35 -5.65 -5.90
N ARG A 18 -2.35 -5.01 -6.49
CA ARG A 18 -0.94 -5.23 -6.18
C ARG A 18 -0.40 -4.04 -5.40
N VAL A 19 0.09 -4.30 -4.20
CA VAL A 19 0.79 -3.31 -3.37
C VAL A 19 2.29 -3.57 -3.43
N GLU A 20 3.06 -2.56 -3.82
CA GLU A 20 4.52 -2.61 -3.79
C GLU A 20 5.03 -1.68 -2.69
N VAL A 21 5.86 -2.23 -1.79
CA VAL A 21 6.55 -1.46 -0.76
C VAL A 21 7.98 -1.24 -1.21
N THR A 22 8.33 0.00 -1.49
CA THR A 22 9.69 0.40 -1.84
C THR A 22 10.42 0.86 -0.59
N VAL A 23 11.62 0.31 -0.37
CA VAL A 23 12.56 0.80 0.63
C VAL A 23 13.74 1.49 -0.05
N ARG A 24 14.34 2.47 0.64
CA ARG A 24 15.52 3.19 0.17
C ARG A 24 16.50 3.41 1.33
N GLY A 25 17.78 3.19 1.07
CA GLY A 25 18.87 3.41 2.01
C GLY A 25 20.21 3.08 1.36
N GLU A 26 21.28 3.24 2.12
CA GLU A 26 22.59 2.72 1.74
C GLU A 26 22.61 1.20 1.95
N ALA A 27 23.34 0.49 1.09
CA ALA A 27 23.55 -0.94 1.29
C ALA A 27 24.51 -1.15 2.46
N ASP A 28 24.20 -2.13 3.31
CA ASP A 28 25.11 -2.55 4.37
C ASP A 28 26.46 -3.00 3.76
N PRO A 29 27.62 -2.53 4.28
CA PRO A 29 28.93 -2.82 3.69
C PRO A 29 29.33 -4.30 3.69
N GLU A 30 28.77 -5.11 4.59
CA GLU A 30 29.07 -6.53 4.70
C GLU A 30 28.01 -7.37 3.96
N ALA A 31 26.73 -7.08 4.18
CA ALA A 31 25.63 -7.85 3.62
C ALA A 31 25.27 -7.47 2.17
N GLY A 32 25.61 -6.25 1.72
CA GLY A 32 25.44 -5.81 0.33
C GLY A 32 24.00 -5.46 -0.08
N TRP A 33 23.08 -5.35 0.85
CA TRP A 33 21.68 -4.97 0.63
C TRP A 33 21.21 -3.89 1.60
N VAL A 34 20.09 -3.21 1.29
CA VAL A 34 19.52 -2.16 2.14
C VAL A 34 18.78 -2.74 3.35
N LEU A 35 18.02 -3.82 3.13
CA LEU A 35 17.21 -4.50 4.13
C LEU A 35 16.99 -5.95 3.70
N ASP A 36 17.04 -6.87 4.65
CA ASP A 36 16.71 -8.27 4.41
C ASP A 36 15.22 -8.43 4.03
N TYR A 37 14.94 -9.23 2.99
CA TYR A 37 13.56 -9.42 2.53
C TYR A 37 12.67 -10.15 3.54
N GLY A 38 13.24 -11.01 4.39
CA GLY A 38 12.54 -11.64 5.49
C GLY A 38 12.10 -10.62 6.54
N GLU A 39 12.96 -9.67 6.89
CA GLU A 39 12.59 -8.55 7.77
C GLU A 39 11.52 -7.64 7.15
N LEU A 40 11.70 -7.24 5.89
CA LEU A 40 10.69 -6.46 5.16
C LEU A 40 9.34 -7.19 5.18
N SER A 41 9.35 -8.49 4.87
CA SER A 41 8.16 -9.34 4.87
C SER A 41 7.50 -9.43 6.24
N ARG A 42 8.28 -9.54 7.33
CA ARG A 42 7.73 -9.60 8.70
C ARG A 42 7.01 -8.32 9.10
N VAL A 43 7.45 -7.18 8.59
CA VAL A 43 6.81 -5.88 8.87
C VAL A 43 5.62 -5.63 7.96
N VAL A 44 5.73 -5.96 6.66
CA VAL A 44 4.74 -5.62 5.64
C VAL A 44 3.56 -6.59 5.61
N ARG A 45 3.78 -7.91 5.72
CA ARG A 45 2.69 -8.91 5.57
C ARG A 45 1.51 -8.68 6.51
N PRO A 46 1.71 -8.43 7.82
CA PRO A 46 0.59 -8.22 8.72
C PRO A 46 -0.30 -7.02 8.34
N VAL A 47 0.22 -6.05 7.60
CA VAL A 47 -0.57 -4.92 7.07
C VAL A 47 -1.38 -5.34 5.85
N LEU A 48 -0.78 -6.11 4.94
CA LEU A 48 -1.44 -6.59 3.73
C LEU A 48 -2.47 -7.70 4.01
N ASP A 49 -2.23 -8.55 5.01
CA ASP A 49 -3.14 -9.64 5.41
C ASP A 49 -4.48 -9.11 5.94
N VAL A 50 -4.55 -7.86 6.41
CA VAL A 50 -5.81 -7.20 6.80
C VAL A 50 -6.69 -6.88 5.57
N LEU A 51 -6.06 -6.71 4.42
CA LEU A 51 -6.71 -6.31 3.16
C LEU A 51 -7.06 -7.54 2.31
N ASP A 52 -6.21 -8.56 2.33
CA ASP A 52 -6.35 -9.76 1.51
C ASP A 52 -7.65 -10.53 1.81
N HIS A 53 -8.30 -11.03 0.74
CA HIS A 53 -9.57 -11.75 0.81
C HIS A 53 -10.67 -11.05 1.65
N GLY A 54 -10.63 -9.72 1.75
CA GLY A 54 -11.56 -8.89 2.50
C GLY A 54 -12.32 -7.88 1.65
N THR A 55 -13.29 -7.20 2.27
CA THR A 55 -13.94 -6.03 1.67
C THR A 55 -13.27 -4.77 2.21
N LEU A 56 -12.58 -4.00 1.35
CA LEU A 56 -11.81 -2.82 1.78
C LEU A 56 -12.65 -1.79 2.54
N ASN A 57 -13.91 -1.58 2.15
CA ASN A 57 -14.82 -0.65 2.84
C ASN A 57 -15.11 -1.01 4.31
N ALA A 58 -14.88 -2.26 4.72
CA ALA A 58 -15.07 -2.72 6.10
C ALA A 58 -13.82 -2.49 6.97
N VAL A 59 -12.69 -2.14 6.37
CA VAL A 59 -11.43 -1.89 7.07
C VAL A 59 -11.44 -0.44 7.61
N PRO A 60 -11.22 -0.21 8.92
CA PRO A 60 -11.20 1.13 9.48
C PRO A 60 -10.19 2.06 8.78
N GLY A 61 -10.67 3.22 8.32
CA GLY A 61 -9.90 4.20 7.55
C GLY A 61 -9.95 4.01 6.02
N LEU A 62 -10.61 2.96 5.53
CA LEU A 62 -10.80 2.65 4.11
C LEU A 62 -12.28 2.65 3.70
N GLU A 63 -13.13 3.43 4.37
CA GLU A 63 -14.56 3.53 4.06
C GLU A 63 -14.79 4.01 2.60
N ASN A 64 -13.81 4.73 2.04
CA ASN A 64 -13.75 5.17 0.65
C ASN A 64 -12.45 4.68 -0.05
N PRO A 65 -12.31 3.39 -0.40
CA PRO A 65 -11.03 2.77 -0.73
C PRO A 65 -10.60 3.05 -2.17
N THR A 66 -10.14 4.27 -2.45
CA THR A 66 -9.44 4.58 -3.70
C THR A 66 -7.98 4.14 -3.63
N SER A 67 -7.31 4.00 -4.77
CA SER A 67 -5.88 3.64 -4.81
C SER A 67 -5.01 4.59 -3.96
N GLU A 68 -5.31 5.89 -3.96
CA GLU A 68 -4.61 6.91 -3.17
C GLU A 68 -4.80 6.70 -1.67
N ARG A 69 -6.04 6.44 -1.24
CA ARG A 69 -6.32 6.19 0.19
C ARG A 69 -5.74 4.87 0.64
N LEU A 70 -5.74 3.84 -0.21
CA LEU A 70 -5.11 2.57 0.09
C LEU A 70 -3.59 2.72 0.27
N ALA A 71 -2.93 3.48 -0.61
CA ALA A 71 -1.50 3.75 -0.51
C ALA A 71 -1.14 4.51 0.78
N ALA A 72 -1.91 5.56 1.11
CA ALA A 72 -1.74 6.31 2.35
C ALA A 72 -2.01 5.47 3.60
N TRP A 73 -3.07 4.65 3.59
CA TRP A 73 -3.43 3.76 4.70
C TRP A 73 -2.33 2.73 5.01
N CYS A 74 -1.72 2.17 3.95
CA CYS A 74 -0.57 1.28 4.07
C CYS A 74 0.65 2.03 4.64
N TRP A 75 0.92 3.24 4.13
CA TRP A 75 2.02 4.08 4.61
C TRP A 75 1.92 4.37 6.11
N GLU A 76 0.77 4.86 6.59
CA GLU A 76 0.54 5.18 8.01
C GLU A 76 0.84 4.00 8.95
N ARG A 77 0.64 2.77 8.48
CA ARG A 77 0.87 1.54 9.25
C ARG A 77 2.33 1.07 9.22
N LEU A 78 3.12 1.57 8.28
CA LEU A 78 4.49 1.17 8.00
C LEU A 78 5.53 2.24 8.41
N GLU A 79 5.23 3.55 8.32
CA GLU A 79 6.22 4.63 8.50
C GLU A 79 6.95 4.62 9.86
N GLY A 80 6.29 4.16 10.93
CA GLY A 80 6.91 4.02 12.25
C GLY A 80 7.63 2.69 12.50
N LYS A 81 7.47 1.71 11.60
CA LYS A 81 8.02 0.34 11.75
C LYS A 81 9.09 0.02 10.72
N LEU A 82 9.13 0.76 9.62
CA LEU A 82 10.03 0.58 8.50
C LEU A 82 10.73 1.92 8.20
N PRO A 83 11.82 2.25 8.91
CA PRO A 83 12.51 3.54 8.74
C PRO A 83 13.03 3.81 7.33
N GLN A 84 13.30 2.76 6.55
CA GLN A 84 13.72 2.84 5.15
C GLN A 84 12.54 2.98 4.17
N LEU A 85 11.29 3.08 4.65
CA LEU A 85 10.11 3.22 3.79
C LEU A 85 10.26 4.45 2.89
N TRP A 86 10.08 4.22 1.59
CA TRP A 86 10.29 5.25 0.58
C TRP A 86 9.03 5.53 -0.23
N ARG A 87 8.31 4.49 -0.64
CA ARG A 87 7.12 4.61 -1.48
C ARG A 87 6.20 3.42 -1.30
N ILE A 88 4.90 3.69 -1.29
CA ILE A 88 3.86 2.69 -1.51
C ILE A 88 3.29 2.88 -2.90
N THR A 89 3.32 1.83 -3.72
CA THR A 89 2.65 1.80 -5.02
C THR A 89 1.45 0.88 -4.94
N VAL A 90 0.28 1.35 -5.35
CA VAL A 90 -0.94 0.53 -5.49
C VAL A 90 -1.27 0.44 -6.97
N LEU A 91 -1.37 -0.79 -7.48
CA LEU A 91 -1.86 -1.08 -8.82
C LEU A 91 -3.24 -1.73 -8.69
N GLU A 92 -4.29 -0.96 -8.98
CA GLU A 92 -5.67 -1.45 -9.03
C GLU A 92 -5.87 -2.39 -10.22
N THR A 93 -5.22 -2.10 -11.34
CA THR A 93 -5.20 -2.95 -12.53
C THR A 93 -3.77 -3.05 -13.08
N GLY A 94 -3.55 -3.86 -14.12
CA GLY A 94 -2.25 -3.93 -14.80
C GLY A 94 -1.83 -2.64 -15.54
N GLN A 95 -2.70 -1.63 -15.63
CA GLN A 95 -2.47 -0.41 -16.42
C GLN A 95 -2.52 0.88 -15.60
N THR A 96 -3.09 0.83 -14.40
CA THR A 96 -3.29 2.00 -13.53
C THR A 96 -2.55 1.81 -12.23
N ARG A 97 -1.88 2.88 -11.76
CA ARG A 97 -1.19 2.87 -10.48
C ARG A 97 -1.26 4.21 -9.77
N CYS A 98 -1.24 4.16 -8.44
CA CYS A 98 -1.01 5.28 -7.55
C CYS A 98 0.32 5.08 -6.82
N GLU A 99 1.08 6.16 -6.67
CA GLU A 99 2.34 6.17 -5.92
C GLU A 99 2.22 7.20 -4.79
N TYR A 100 2.59 6.81 -3.57
CA TYR A 100 2.58 7.66 -2.39
C TYR A 100 3.93 7.58 -1.67
N GLU A 101 4.58 8.73 -1.49
CA GLU A 101 5.92 8.87 -0.87
C GLU A 101 5.88 9.49 0.53
N GLY A 102 4.70 9.49 1.16
CA GLY A 102 4.48 10.09 2.48
C GLY A 102 4.17 11.60 2.43
N PRO A 103 3.91 12.21 3.60
CA PRO A 103 3.63 13.64 3.69
C PRO A 103 4.88 14.48 3.38
N GLY A 104 4.72 15.51 2.56
CA GLY A 104 5.77 16.52 2.31
C GLY A 104 6.80 16.17 1.24
N ARG A 105 6.52 15.16 0.40
CA ARG A 105 7.23 14.89 -0.86
C ARG A 105 6.28 15.03 -2.04
#